data_AF-A0A2P8ATR9-F1
#
_entry.id   AF-A0A2P8ATR9-F1
#
_cell.length_a   1.000
_cell.length_b   1.000
_cell.length_c   1.000
_cell.angle_alpha   90.00
_cell.angle_beta   90.00
_cell.angle_gamma   90.00
#
_symmetry.space_group_name_H-M   'P 1'
#
loop_
_entity.id
_entity.type
_entity.pdbx_description
1 polymer ?
#
loop_
_entity_poly.entity_id
_entity_poly.type
_entity_poly.pdbx_seq_one_letter_code
_entity_poly.pdbx_strand_id
1 'polypeptide(L)'
;MAFGAPAGLALVLALVYYPLATAGAVLDRSGYERLRLGEERDGLGLPRRQADPPAGAAPAGCEYYTDGNFPFAEPTWRLCFAGGRLVSKEKIAR
;
A
#
# COMPACT_ATOMS: atom_id res chain seq x y z
N MET A 1 -9.98 40.39 -1.05
CA MET A 1 -9.91 38.92 -1.15
C MET A 1 -8.56 38.47 -0.61
N ALA A 2 -8.45 37.98 0.61
CA ALA A 2 -7.13 37.65 1.19
C ALA A 2 -7.14 36.44 2.15
N PHE A 3 -8.00 35.45 1.89
CA PHE A 3 -7.97 34.16 2.60
C PHE A 3 -7.60 32.97 1.68
N GLY A 4 -7.38 33.20 0.38
CA GLY A 4 -7.06 32.14 -0.58
C GLY A 4 -5.64 31.60 -0.46
N ALA A 5 -4.68 32.44 -0.05
CA ALA A 5 -3.27 32.06 0.06
C ALA A 5 -3.00 30.94 1.10
N PRO A 6 -3.50 31.02 2.35
CA PRO A 6 -3.27 29.93 3.31
C PRO A 6 -4.07 28.66 2.97
N ALA A 7 -5.28 28.80 2.42
CA ALA A 7 -6.12 27.65 2.06
C ALA A 7 -5.57 26.87 0.86
N GLY A 8 -5.10 27.58 -0.19
CA GLY A 8 -4.46 26.96 -1.34
C GLY A 8 -3.14 26.26 -0.96
N LEU A 9 -2.34 26.90 -0.11
CA LEU A 9 -1.10 26.30 0.38
C LEU A 9 -1.36 25.07 1.26
N ALA A 10 -2.36 25.13 2.15
CA ALA A 10 -2.77 23.99 2.98
C ALA A 10 -3.32 22.82 2.12
N LEU A 11 -4.06 23.13 1.05
CA LEU A 11 -4.56 22.12 0.12
C LEU A 11 -3.41 21.46 -0.66
N VAL A 12 -2.47 22.25 -1.18
CA VAL A 12 -1.29 21.73 -1.87
C VAL A 12 -0.41 20.93 -0.91
N LEU A 13 -0.19 21.41 0.32
CA LEU A 13 0.53 20.67 1.34
C LEU A 13 -0.19 19.37 1.72
N ALA A 14 -1.51 19.35 1.86
CA ALA A 14 -2.26 18.12 2.07
C ALA A 14 -2.13 17.16 0.87
N LEU A 15 -2.25 17.67 -0.35
CA LEU A 15 -2.09 16.90 -1.59
C LEU A 15 -0.67 16.40 -1.84
N VAL A 16 0.36 16.98 -1.23
CA VAL A 16 1.75 16.51 -1.33
C VAL A 16 2.12 15.62 -0.14
N TYR A 17 1.71 16.00 1.07
CA TYR A 17 2.05 15.32 2.32
C TYR A 17 1.30 14.00 2.47
N TYR A 18 0.00 13.95 2.15
CA TYR A 18 -0.78 12.71 2.29
C TYR A 18 -0.34 11.60 1.35
N PRO A 19 -0.09 11.81 0.03
CA PRO A 19 0.46 10.77 -0.80
C PRO A 19 1.87 10.37 -0.38
N LEU A 20 2.69 11.24 0.21
CA LEU A 20 3.95 10.80 0.83
C LEU A 20 3.72 9.90 2.06
N ALA A 21 2.68 10.18 2.85
CA ALA A 21 2.35 9.40 4.04
C ALA A 21 1.73 8.03 3.70
N THR A 22 0.97 7.93 2.61
CA THR A 22 0.30 6.69 2.16
C THR A 22 1.08 5.91 1.10
N ALA A 23 1.99 6.54 0.34
CA ALA A 23 2.83 5.88 -0.67
C ALA A 23 3.68 4.75 -0.09
N GLY A 24 3.94 4.78 1.21
CA GLY A 24 4.70 3.74 1.90
C GLY A 24 4.03 2.37 1.92
N ALA A 25 2.74 2.24 1.55
CA ALA A 25 1.98 0.98 1.47
C ALA A 25 1.36 0.72 0.10
N VAL A 26 1.69 1.56 -0.90
CA VAL A 26 1.15 1.44 -2.26
C VAL A 26 1.96 0.42 -3.04
N LEU A 27 1.29 -0.67 -3.40
CA LEU A 27 1.79 -1.63 -4.38
C LEU A 27 1.00 -1.41 -5.67
N ASP A 28 1.63 -0.78 -6.65
CA ASP A 28 1.01 -0.59 -7.96
C ASP A 28 0.85 -1.94 -8.70
N ARG A 29 -0.04 -1.99 -9.68
CA ARG A 29 -0.34 -3.20 -10.45
C ARG A 29 0.90 -3.81 -11.12
N SER A 30 1.80 -2.98 -11.66
CA SER A 30 3.03 -3.46 -12.30
C SER A 30 4.03 -4.01 -11.29
N GLY A 31 4.08 -3.45 -10.08
CA GLY A 31 4.79 -4.01 -8.92
C GLY A 31 4.25 -5.39 -8.56
N TYR A 32 2.92 -5.51 -8.40
CA TYR A 32 2.26 -6.78 -8.08
C TYR A 32 2.45 -7.87 -9.15
N GLU A 33 2.36 -7.52 -10.43
CA GLU A 33 2.53 -8.46 -11.55
C GLU A 33 3.98 -8.99 -11.62
N ARG A 34 4.96 -8.16 -11.27
CA ARG A 34 6.38 -8.56 -11.21
C ARG A 34 6.71 -9.50 -10.06
N LEU A 35 5.93 -9.52 -8.98
CA LEU A 35 6.19 -10.41 -7.83
C LEU A 35 6.16 -11.89 -8.26
N ARG A 36 7.19 -12.65 -7.91
CA ARG A 36 7.20 -14.11 -8.14
C ARG A 36 7.10 -14.86 -6.83
N LEU A 37 6.35 -15.96 -6.86
CA LEU A 37 6.30 -16.88 -5.72
C LEU A 37 7.68 -17.51 -5.52
N GLY A 38 8.10 -17.63 -4.26
CA GLY A 38 9.40 -18.13 -3.84
C GLY A 38 10.48 -17.07 -3.69
N GLU A 39 10.26 -15.84 -4.17
CA GLU A 39 11.19 -14.73 -3.94
C GLU A 39 11.15 -14.25 -2.49
N GLU A 40 12.31 -13.81 -2.02
CA GLU A 40 12.49 -13.26 -0.69
C GLU A 40 11.90 -11.86 -0.60
N ARG A 41 11.25 -11.56 0.53
CA ARG A 41 10.56 -10.28 0.77
C ARG A 41 11.42 -9.05 0.45
N ASP A 42 12.69 -9.09 0.84
CA ASP A 42 13.63 -7.98 0.63
C ASP A 42 14.03 -7.81 -0.85
N GLY A 43 14.01 -8.89 -1.64
CA GLY A 43 14.27 -8.87 -3.08
C GLY A 43 13.10 -8.37 -3.92
N LEU A 44 11.88 -8.39 -3.36
CA LEU A 44 10.66 -7.95 -4.04
C LEU A 44 10.50 -6.42 -4.07
N GLY A 45 11.33 -5.68 -3.33
CA GLY A 45 11.27 -4.21 -3.29
C GLY A 45 9.94 -3.70 -2.72
N LEU A 46 9.33 -4.46 -1.81
CA LEU A 46 8.01 -4.14 -1.29
C LEU A 46 8.03 -2.87 -0.44
N PRO A 47 6.91 -2.11 -0.42
CA PRO A 47 6.78 -0.96 0.45
C PRO A 47 6.98 -1.33 1.92
N ARG A 48 7.68 -0.47 2.67
CA ARG A 48 7.98 -0.71 4.09
C ARG A 48 6.75 -0.66 4.99
N ARG A 49 5.71 0.10 4.61
CA ARG A 49 4.45 0.14 5.34
C ARG A 49 3.47 -0.83 4.69
N GLN A 50 2.62 -1.41 5.52
CA GLN A 50 1.53 -2.28 5.10
C GLN A 50 0.21 -1.52 5.27
N ALA A 51 -0.78 -1.85 4.46
CA ALA A 51 -2.15 -1.37 4.65
C ALA A 51 -2.79 -2.11 5.83
N ASP A 52 -3.79 -1.48 6.47
CA ASP A 52 -4.56 -2.15 7.51
C ASP A 52 -5.33 -3.34 6.91
N PRO A 53 -5.35 -4.50 7.60
CA PRO A 53 -6.06 -5.67 7.11
C PRO A 53 -7.58 -5.42 7.08
N PRO A 54 -8.29 -5.94 6.06
CA PRO A 54 -9.73 -5.80 5.99
C PRO A 54 -10.38 -6.63 7.10
N ALA A 55 -11.09 -5.96 8.02
CA ALA A 55 -11.94 -6.55 9.05
C ALA A 55 -11.32 -7.73 9.83
N GLY A 56 -10.44 -7.41 10.79
CA GLY A 56 -10.07 -8.32 11.88
C GLY A 56 -8.94 -9.28 11.54
N ALA A 57 -7.82 -9.11 12.25
CA ALA A 57 -6.64 -9.96 12.30
C ALA A 57 -6.13 -10.49 10.94
N ALA A 58 -5.07 -9.85 10.43
CA ALA A 58 -4.24 -10.44 9.39
C ALA A 58 -3.80 -11.87 9.80
N PRO A 59 -3.93 -12.87 8.93
CA PRO A 59 -3.31 -14.18 9.16
C PRO A 59 -1.80 -13.99 9.38
N ALA A 60 -1.21 -14.75 10.30
CA ALA A 60 0.21 -14.65 10.59
C ALA A 60 1.04 -14.87 9.30
N GLY A 61 1.90 -13.90 8.99
CA GLY A 61 2.72 -13.91 7.77
C GLY A 61 2.04 -13.34 6.52
N CYS A 62 0.79 -12.87 6.58
CA CYS A 62 0.16 -12.20 5.45
C CYS A 62 0.23 -10.67 5.59
N GLU A 63 0.74 -10.03 4.54
CA GLU A 63 0.89 -8.59 4.38
C GLU A 63 -0.15 -8.07 3.38
N TYR A 64 -0.65 -6.87 3.65
CA TYR A 64 -1.71 -6.24 2.87
C TYR A 64 -1.16 -4.95 2.25
N TYR A 65 -1.50 -4.72 0.99
CA TYR A 65 -1.09 -3.54 0.26
C TYR A 65 -2.27 -2.92 -0.48
N THR A 66 -2.26 -1.60 -0.59
CA THR A 66 -3.26 -0.85 -1.36
C THR A 66 -2.70 -0.53 -2.75
N ASP A 67 -3.56 -0.35 -3.74
CA ASP A 67 -3.17 0.18 -5.06
C ASP A 67 -3.00 1.71 -5.06
N GLY A 68 -3.17 2.36 -3.90
CA GLY A 68 -3.08 3.80 -3.77
C GLY A 68 -4.37 4.53 -4.13
N ASN A 69 -5.50 3.81 -4.19
CA ASN A 69 -6.82 4.40 -4.37
C ASN A 69 -7.21 5.29 -3.16
N PHE A 70 -6.78 6.55 -3.20
CA PHE A 70 -7.19 7.59 -2.27
C PHE A 70 -8.65 8.00 -2.53
N PRO A 71 -9.47 8.32 -1.50
CA PRO A 71 -9.17 8.49 -0.07
C PRO A 71 -9.35 7.24 0.80
N PHE A 72 -9.79 6.12 0.24
CA PHE A 72 -10.18 4.94 1.02
C PHE A 72 -9.02 3.96 1.31
N ALA A 73 -7.95 4.00 0.49
CA ALA A 73 -6.72 3.21 0.64
C ALA A 73 -6.98 1.74 1.00
N GLU A 74 -8.02 1.16 0.40
CA GLU A 74 -8.46 -0.20 0.71
C GLU A 74 -7.37 -1.23 0.36
N PRO A 75 -7.27 -2.33 1.11
CA PRO A 75 -6.32 -3.40 0.84
C PRO A 75 -6.71 -4.15 -0.44
N THR A 76 -6.06 -3.79 -1.54
CA THR A 76 -6.28 -4.38 -2.87
C THR A 76 -5.52 -5.70 -3.05
N TRP A 77 -4.37 -5.85 -2.40
CA TRP A 77 -3.47 -6.99 -2.56
C TRP A 77 -3.16 -7.68 -1.23
N ARG A 78 -3.17 -9.01 -1.24
CA ARG A 78 -2.76 -9.87 -0.13
C ARG A 78 -1.54 -10.68 -0.55
N LEU A 79 -0.44 -10.54 0.18
CA LEU A 79 0.80 -11.28 -0.02
C LEU A 79 1.09 -12.10 1.24
N CYS A 80 1.16 -13.42 1.14
CA CYS A 80 1.51 -14.25 2.30
C CYS A 80 2.93 -14.76 2.18
N PHE A 81 3.68 -14.61 3.26
CA PHE A 81 5.07 -14.96 3.41
C PHE A 81 5.22 -16.10 4.42
N ALA A 82 6.03 -17.09 4.07
CA ALA A 82 6.46 -18.14 4.99
C ALA A 82 7.99 -18.22 4.96
N GLY A 83 8.62 -18.09 6.13
CA GLY A 83 10.08 -18.08 6.23
C GLY A 83 10.75 -16.98 5.39
N GLY A 84 10.11 -15.80 5.29
CA GLY A 84 10.63 -14.66 4.52
C GLY A 84 10.41 -14.73 3.00
N ARG A 85 9.79 -15.80 2.48
CA ARG A 85 9.53 -15.98 1.05
C ARG A 85 8.05 -15.86 0.72
N LEU A 86 7.75 -15.28 -0.44
CA LEU A 86 6.38 -15.12 -0.92
C LEU A 86 5.81 -16.49 -1.33
N VAL A 87 4.86 -17.01 -0.55
CA VAL A 87 4.22 -18.30 -0.84
C VAL A 87 2.87 -18.14 -1.54
N SER A 88 2.23 -16.98 -1.39
CA SER A 88 0.95 -16.69 -2.05
C SER A 88 0.82 -15.20 -2.36
N LYS A 89 0.22 -14.90 -3.50
CA LYS A 89 -0.21 -13.55 -3.87
C LYS A 89 -1.63 -13.59 -4.41
N GLU A 90 -2.48 -12.71 -3.90
CA GLU A 90 -3.90 -12.66 -4.26
C GLU A 90 -4.39 -11.21 -4.35
N LYS A 91 -5.31 -10.96 -5.28
CA LYS A 91 -6.05 -9.70 -5.37
C LYS A 91 -7.35 -9.85 -4.58
N ILE A 92 -7.52 -9.01 -3.56
CA ILE A 92 -8.71 -9.00 -2.69
C ILE A 92 -9.75 -7.97 -3.13
N ALA A 93 -9.35 -6.91 -3.85
CA ALA A 93 -10.30 -5.96 -4.43
C ALA A 93 -11.09 -6.63 -5.56
N ARG A 94 -12.42 -6.55 -5.44
CA ARG A 94 -13.40 -7.14 -6.34
C ARG A 94 -13.45 -6.42 -7.69
#